data_AF-A0AB34WXT3-F1
#
_entry.id   AF-A0AB34WXT3-F1
#
_cell.length_a   1.000
_cell.length_b   1.000
_cell.length_c   1.000
_cell.angle_alpha   90.00
_cell.angle_beta   90.00
_cell.angle_gamma   90.00
#
_symmetry.space_group_name_H-M   'P 1'
#
loop_
_entity.id
_entity.type
_entity.pdbx_description
1 polymer ?
#
loop_
_entity_poly.entity_id
_entity_poly.type
_entity_poly.pdbx_seq_one_letter_code
_entity_poly.pdbx_strand_id
1 'polypeptide(L)'
;TSDCRQSLQQSRRLFFHMLAAIAEFEHDLIVERTHDGLAAARARGRKGGPKFKMTPTKIRQARAMYDEGGHTVQEIADTFGVSRPTIYRHLAEHVERS
;
A
#
# COMPACT_ATOMS: atom_id res chain seq x y z
N THR A 1 -3.52 -15.72 -54.24
CA THR A 1 -4.02 -14.65 -53.35
C THR A 1 -3.95 -15.03 -51.87
N SER A 2 -3.99 -16.32 -51.51
CA SER A 2 -3.90 -16.85 -50.14
C SER A 2 -2.58 -16.49 -49.41
N ASP A 3 -1.48 -16.49 -50.15
CA ASP A 3 -0.11 -16.36 -49.59
C ASP A 3 0.21 -14.93 -49.09
N CYS A 4 -0.22 -13.90 -49.82
CA CYS A 4 -0.06 -12.49 -49.43
C CYS A 4 -0.87 -12.13 -48.17
N ARG A 5 -2.03 -12.76 -47.97
CA ARG A 5 -2.84 -12.57 -46.75
C ARG A 5 -2.15 -13.16 -45.53
N GLN A 6 -1.46 -14.29 -45.70
CA GLN A 6 -0.77 -14.98 -44.63
C GLN A 6 0.53 -14.27 -44.24
N SER A 7 1.30 -13.75 -45.22
CA SER A 7 2.52 -12.98 -44.96
C SER A 7 2.24 -11.67 -44.20
N LEU A 8 1.20 -10.93 -44.58
CA LEU A 8 0.78 -9.72 -43.88
C LEU A 8 0.35 -9.99 -42.43
N GLN A 9 -0.23 -11.16 -42.15
CA GLN A 9 -0.62 -11.55 -40.80
C GLN A 9 0.59 -11.89 -39.90
N GLN A 10 1.66 -12.45 -40.46
CA GLN A 10 2.91 -12.69 -39.73
C GLN A 10 3.64 -11.39 -39.41
N SER A 11 3.78 -10.48 -40.38
CA SER A 11 4.42 -9.18 -40.16
C SER A 11 3.72 -8.36 -39.08
N ARG A 12 2.38 -8.41 -39.04
CA ARG A 12 1.59 -7.72 -38.00
C ARG A 12 1.84 -8.29 -36.60
N ARG A 13 1.93 -9.61 -36.47
CA ARG A 13 2.22 -10.27 -35.19
C ARG A 13 3.60 -9.89 -34.67
N LEU A 14 4.62 -9.95 -35.52
CA LEU A 14 6.00 -9.60 -35.14
C LEU A 14 6.12 -8.15 -34.68
N PHE A 15 5.45 -7.22 -35.35
CA PHE A 15 5.42 -5.82 -34.94
C PHE A 15 4.82 -5.64 -33.54
N PHE A 16 3.70 -6.30 -33.23
CA PHE A 16 3.12 -6.23 -31.89
C PHE A 16 4.01 -6.86 -30.82
N HIS A 17 4.73 -7.94 -31.13
CA HIS A 17 5.68 -8.54 -30.19
C HIS A 17 6.86 -7.60 -29.90
N MET A 18 7.39 -6.91 -30.91
CA MET A 18 8.44 -5.92 -30.73
C MET A 18 7.96 -4.75 -29.86
N LEU A 19 6.76 -4.22 -30.13
CA LEU A 19 6.19 -3.15 -29.33
C LEU A 19 5.94 -3.60 -27.88
N ALA A 20 5.48 -4.84 -27.67
CA ALA A 20 5.32 -5.39 -26.33
C ALA A 20 6.66 -5.46 -25.59
N ALA A 21 7.71 -5.95 -26.24
CA ALA A 21 9.04 -6.04 -25.65
C ALA A 21 9.60 -4.65 -25.28
N ILE A 22 9.37 -3.64 -26.12
CA ILE A 22 9.78 -2.24 -25.82
C ILE A 22 8.99 -1.70 -24.63
N ALA A 23 7.67 -1.93 -24.59
CA ALA A 23 6.84 -1.46 -23.49
C ALA A 23 7.24 -2.09 -22.13
N GLU A 24 7.59 -3.37 -22.14
CA GLU A 24 8.12 -4.07 -20.96
C GLU A 24 9.46 -3.47 -20.51
N PHE A 25 10.39 -3.24 -21.45
CA PHE A 25 11.68 -2.62 -21.15
C PHE A 25 11.55 -1.21 -20.57
N GLU A 26 10.69 -0.37 -21.16
CA GLU A 26 10.45 0.99 -20.66
C GLU A 26 9.83 0.96 -19.25
N HIS A 27 8.89 0.04 -19.01
CA HIS A 27 8.30 -0.14 -17.69
C HIS A 27 9.35 -0.52 -16.65
N ASP A 28 10.22 -1.47 -16.95
CA ASP A 28 11.27 -1.93 -16.04
C ASP A 28 12.25 -0.80 -15.68
N LEU A 29 12.62 0.04 -16.66
CA LEU A 29 13.46 1.21 -16.43
C LEU A 29 12.78 2.26 -15.51
N ILE A 30 11.47 2.46 -15.67
CA ILE A 30 10.69 3.37 -14.79
C ILE A 30 10.62 2.82 -13.36
N VAL A 31 10.42 1.51 -13.22
CA VAL A 31 10.40 0.81 -11.94
C VAL A 31 11.74 0.95 -11.24
N GLU A 32 12.84 0.65 -11.91
CA GLU A 32 14.21 0.78 -11.37
C GLU A 32 14.47 2.19 -10.84
N ARG A 33 14.17 3.20 -11.66
CA ARG A 33 14.31 4.62 -11.25
C ARG A 33 13.48 4.97 -10.03
N THR A 34 12.28 4.40 -9.91
CA THR A 34 11.42 4.60 -8.74
C THR A 34 12.03 3.95 -7.49
N HIS A 35 12.61 2.76 -7.63
CA HIS A 35 13.32 2.08 -6.56
C HIS A 35 14.53 2.87 -6.07
N ASP A 36 15.33 3.43 -6.97
CA ASP A 36 16.47 4.29 -6.63
C ASP A 36 16.02 5.54 -5.89
N GLY A 37 14.95 6.19 -6.36
CA GLY A 37 14.35 7.34 -5.71
C GLY A 37 13.86 7.03 -4.29
N LEU A 38 13.22 5.86 -4.11
CA LEU A 38 12.78 5.37 -2.80
C LEU A 38 13.96 5.04 -1.89
N ALA A 39 15.02 4.41 -2.41
CA ALA A 39 16.23 4.10 -1.67
C ALA A 39 16.91 5.39 -1.18
N ALA A 40 17.07 6.38 -2.05
CA ALA A 40 17.61 7.69 -1.70
C ALA A 40 16.73 8.42 -0.65
N ALA A 41 15.40 8.33 -0.76
CA ALA A 41 14.49 8.91 0.23
C ALA A 41 14.60 8.22 1.60
N ARG A 42 14.74 6.89 1.62
CA ARG A 42 14.96 6.11 2.84
C ARG A 42 16.30 6.42 3.48
N ALA A 43 17.37 6.59 2.69
CA ALA A 43 18.69 6.99 3.18
C ALA A 43 18.66 8.38 3.85
N ARG A 44 17.81 9.29 3.37
CA ARG A 44 17.52 10.58 4.02
C ARG A 44 16.60 10.47 5.26
N GLY A 45 16.22 9.26 5.68
CA GLY A 45 15.40 9.03 6.87
C GLY A 45 13.89 9.11 6.64
N ARG A 46 13.40 9.24 5.40
CA ARG A 46 11.96 9.25 5.14
C ARG A 46 11.38 7.84 5.26
N LYS A 47 10.53 7.63 6.26
CA LYS A 47 9.68 6.44 6.36
C LYS A 47 8.46 6.61 5.45
N GLY A 48 8.39 5.82 4.38
CA GLY A 48 7.23 5.75 3.48
C GLY A 48 6.01 5.10 4.13
N GLY A 49 4.92 4.97 3.36
CA GLY A 49 3.67 4.37 3.84
C GLY A 49 2.69 5.37 4.46
N PRO A 50 1.47 4.91 4.82
CA PRO A 50 0.45 5.75 5.42
C PRO A 50 0.86 6.21 6.83
N LYS A 51 0.52 7.46 7.18
CA LYS A 51 0.72 7.95 8.54
C LYS A 51 -0.18 7.17 9.50
N PHE A 52 0.38 6.72 10.60
CA PHE A 52 -0.37 5.99 11.60
C PHE A 52 -1.37 6.92 12.31
N LYS A 53 -2.68 6.64 12.19
CA LYS A 53 -3.73 7.50 12.79
C LYS A 53 -3.74 7.42 14.32
N MET A 54 -3.30 6.28 14.88
CA MET A 54 -3.39 5.94 16.29
C MET A 54 -2.03 6.03 16.98
N THR A 55 -1.59 7.22 17.36
CA THR A 55 -0.29 7.40 18.04
C THR A 55 -0.27 6.68 19.41
N PRO A 56 0.89 6.36 19.99
CA PRO A 56 0.97 5.70 21.30
C PRO A 56 0.18 6.42 22.40
N THR A 57 0.16 7.75 22.36
CA THR A 57 -0.66 8.57 23.27
C THR A 57 -2.15 8.34 23.08
N LYS A 58 -2.63 8.27 21.83
CA LYS A 58 -4.03 7.97 21.53
C LYS A 58 -4.40 6.54 21.93
N ILE A 59 -3.49 5.57 21.80
CA ILE A 59 -3.72 4.20 22.27
C ILE A 59 -3.94 4.19 23.78
N ARG A 60 -3.09 4.87 24.55
CA ARG A 60 -3.26 4.98 26.00
C ARG A 60 -4.58 5.65 26.39
N GLN A 61 -4.97 6.71 25.68
CA GLN A 61 -6.24 7.40 25.93
C GLN A 61 -7.45 6.52 25.57
N ALA A 62 -7.39 5.80 24.44
CA ALA A 62 -8.43 4.86 24.04
C ALA A 62 -8.58 3.71 25.06
N ARG A 63 -7.45 3.28 25.65
CA ARG A 63 -7.45 2.25 26.70
C ARG A 63 -8.08 2.77 28.00
N ALA A 64 -7.70 3.96 28.45
CA ALA A 64 -8.31 4.58 29.63
C ALA A 64 -9.83 4.68 29.49
N MET A 65 -10.33 5.18 28.34
CA MET A 65 -11.77 5.26 28.07
C MET A 65 -12.46 3.89 28.00
N TYR A 66 -11.74 2.84 27.58
CA TYR A 66 -12.25 1.47 27.58
C TYR A 66 -12.33 0.88 28.99
N ASP A 67 -11.27 1.07 29.80
CA ASP A 67 -11.17 0.55 31.17
C ASP A 67 -12.10 1.30 32.15
N GLU A 68 -12.38 2.58 31.92
CA GLU A 68 -13.36 3.37 32.66
C GLU A 68 -14.81 2.85 32.47
N GLY A 69 -15.07 2.08 31.40
CA GLY A 69 -16.35 1.43 31.14
C GLY A 69 -17.52 2.38 30.78
N GLY A 70 -17.27 3.69 30.70
CA GLY A 70 -18.28 4.71 30.41
C GLY A 70 -18.61 4.91 28.92
N HIS A 71 -17.81 4.34 28.01
CA HIS A 71 -17.96 4.50 26.56
C HIS A 71 -18.00 3.17 25.83
N THR A 72 -18.88 3.07 24.84
CA THR A 72 -18.90 1.93 23.93
C THR A 72 -17.70 1.98 22.97
N VAL A 73 -17.28 0.82 22.48
CA VAL A 73 -16.16 0.74 21.51
C VAL A 73 -16.45 1.51 20.23
N GLN A 74 -17.73 1.67 19.86
CA GLN A 74 -18.13 2.47 18.71
C GLN A 74 -17.87 3.96 18.95
N GLU A 75 -18.27 4.49 20.09
CA GLU A 75 -18.05 5.91 20.45
C GLU A 75 -16.55 6.24 20.55
N ILE A 76 -15.76 5.32 21.12
CA ILE A 76 -14.30 5.44 21.16
C ILE A 76 -13.74 5.49 19.73
N ALA A 77 -14.20 4.61 18.84
CA ALA A 77 -13.75 4.58 17.44
C ALA A 77 -14.10 5.88 16.69
N ASP A 78 -15.31 6.41 16.90
CA ASP A 78 -15.78 7.65 16.31
C ASP A 78 -14.99 8.86 16.81
N THR A 79 -14.67 8.91 18.11
CA THR A 79 -13.85 9.96 18.74
C THR A 79 -12.46 10.05 18.10
N PHE A 80 -11.87 8.91 17.72
CA PHE A 80 -10.56 8.87 17.08
C PHE A 80 -10.61 8.83 15.54
N GLY A 81 -11.79 8.78 14.93
CA GLY A 81 -11.96 8.69 13.48
C GLY A 81 -11.36 7.41 12.88
N VAL A 82 -11.45 6.30 13.61
CA VAL A 82 -10.97 4.99 13.18
C VAL A 82 -12.09 3.96 13.19
N SER A 83 -11.87 2.81 12.56
CA SER A 83 -12.85 1.71 12.59
C SER A 83 -12.78 0.92 13.90
N ARG A 84 -13.89 0.33 14.34
CA ARG A 84 -13.92 -0.56 15.54
C ARG A 84 -12.82 -1.64 15.54
N PRO A 85 -12.54 -2.34 14.42
CA PRO A 85 -11.46 -3.34 14.39
C PRO A 85 -10.08 -2.74 14.67
N THR A 86 -9.86 -1.46 14.33
CA THR A 86 -8.61 -0.77 14.64
C THR A 86 -8.43 -0.57 16.13
N ILE A 87 -9.50 -0.25 16.87
CA ILE A 87 -9.48 -0.15 18.33
C ILE A 87 -9.14 -1.50 18.95
N TYR A 88 -9.87 -2.57 18.58
CA TYR A 88 -9.61 -3.90 19.12
C TYR A 88 -8.20 -4.41 18.85
N ARG A 89 -7.67 -4.18 17.65
CA ARG A 89 -6.28 -4.54 17.32
C ARG A 89 -5.29 -3.90 18.29
N HIS A 90 -5.48 -2.63 18.63
CA HIS A 90 -4.58 -1.93 19.56
C HIS A 90 -4.78 -2.29 21.02
N LEU A 91 -6.00 -2.66 21.42
CA LEU A 91 -6.26 -3.15 22.77
C LEU A 91 -5.64 -4.54 22.98
N ALA A 92 -5.75 -5.45 22.01
CA ALA A 92 -5.18 -6.79 22.07
C ALA A 92 -3.64 -6.79 22.04
N GLU A 93 -3.05 -5.99 21.14
CA GLU A 93 -1.60 -5.84 20.97
C GLU A 93 -0.83 -5.30 22.20
N HIS A 94 -1.53 -4.70 23.17
CA HIS A 94 -0.93 -4.16 24.39
C HIS A 94 -0.92 -5.17 25.54
N VAL A 95 -1.83 -6.16 25.51
CA VAL A 95 -1.89 -7.25 26.48
C VAL A 95 -0.73 -8.22 26.29
N GLU A 96 -0.34 -8.49 25.04
CA GLU A 96 0.77 -9.40 24.70
C GLU A 96 2.18 -8.80 24.92
N ARG A 97 2.27 -7.48 25.15
CA ARG A 97 3.54 -6.75 25.32
C ARG A 97 3.83 -6.29 26.75
N SER A 98 2.91 -6.51 27.68
CA SER A 98 3.05 -6.22 29.11
C SER A 98 3.20 -7.51 29.88
#